data_AF-R7WFG8-F1
#
_entry.id   AF-R7WFG8-F1
#
_cell.length_a   1.000
_cell.length_b   1.000
_cell.length_c   1.000
_cell.angle_alpha   90.00
_cell.angle_beta   90.00
_cell.angle_gamma   90.00
#
_symmetry.space_group_name_H-M   'P 1'
#
loop_
_entity.id
_entity.type
_entity.pdbx_description
1 polymer ?
#
loop_
_entity_poly.entity_id
_entity_poly.type
_entity_poly.pdbx_seq_one_letter_code
_entity_poly.pdbx_strand_id
1 'polypeptide(L)'
;MANAAKAAAILLVFLQVVCAVARHHADPRASFAYVETSGVMMLSGFDQGEERAPASCGGTYHTDLESVITVSSKIYTSGGLCGILFRITDMETGRSAMAEAVDECHDCRDDEVGASAGVWKDLGLDTGAGSVDVMLSY
;
A
#
# COMPACT_ATOMS: atom_id res chain seq x y z
N MET A 1 11.53 66.86 -0.37
CA MET A 1 10.45 65.85 -0.50
C MET A 1 10.76 64.72 -1.50
N ALA A 2 11.93 64.67 -2.16
CA ALA A 2 12.26 63.62 -3.13
C ALA A 2 12.80 62.31 -2.51
N ASN A 3 13.37 62.39 -1.30
CA ASN A 3 14.09 61.26 -0.69
C ASN A 3 13.14 60.26 -0.02
N ALA A 4 12.00 60.74 0.50
CA ALA A 4 10.96 59.90 1.11
C ALA A 4 10.22 59.05 0.06
N ALA A 5 9.95 59.62 -1.12
CA ALA A 5 9.31 58.90 -2.22
C ALA A 5 10.19 57.75 -2.76
N LYS A 6 11.51 57.96 -2.84
CA LYS A 6 12.46 56.91 -3.24
C LYS A 6 12.54 55.77 -2.22
N ALA A 7 12.54 56.10 -0.92
CA ALA A 7 12.53 55.10 0.15
C ALA A 7 11.26 54.24 0.13
N ALA A 8 10.09 54.87 -0.08
CA ALA A 8 8.82 54.17 -0.21
C ALA A 8 8.77 53.23 -1.42
N ALA A 9 9.32 53.64 -2.56
CA ALA A 9 9.39 52.81 -3.76
C ALA A 9 10.30 51.58 -3.56
N ILE A 10 11.43 51.73 -2.89
CA ILE A 10 12.35 50.62 -2.58
C ILE A 10 11.70 49.63 -1.62
N LEU A 11 11.02 50.11 -0.57
CA LEU A 11 10.32 49.26 0.40
C LEU A 11 9.19 48.45 -0.27
N LEU A 12 8.44 49.06 -1.19
CA LEU A 12 7.40 48.39 -1.98
C LEU A 12 7.97 47.30 -2.89
N VAL A 13 9.11 47.54 -3.53
CA VAL A 13 9.79 46.52 -4.37
C VAL A 13 10.24 45.33 -3.52
N PHE A 14 10.86 45.57 -2.36
CA PHE A 14 11.24 44.49 -1.45
C PHE A 14 10.01 43.71 -0.93
N LEU A 15 8.90 44.39 -0.63
CA LEU A 15 7.66 43.74 -0.20
C LEU A 15 7.07 42.82 -1.29
N GLN A 16 7.12 43.23 -2.56
CA GLN A 16 6.65 42.38 -3.67
C GLN A 16 7.56 41.17 -3.91
N VAL A 17 8.88 41.31 -3.73
CA VAL A 17 9.83 40.20 -3.85
C VAL A 17 9.65 39.18 -2.72
N VAL A 18 9.35 39.62 -1.49
CA VAL A 18 9.08 38.71 -0.35
C VAL A 18 7.79 37.90 -0.57
N CYS A 19 6.74 38.50 -1.15
CA CYS A 19 5.49 37.78 -1.46
C CYS A 19 5.64 36.77 -2.60
N ALA A 20 6.59 36.94 -3.52
CA ALA A 20 6.83 35.99 -4.62
C ALA A 20 7.56 34.71 -4.17
N VAL A 21 8.40 34.80 -3.12
CA VAL A 21 9.20 33.69 -2.59
C VAL A 21 8.40 32.79 -1.63
N ALA A 22 7.27 33.26 -1.11
CA ALA A 22 6.39 32.50 -0.21
C ALA A 22 5.35 31.61 -0.92
N ARG A 23 5.48 31.37 -2.23
CA ARG A 23 4.64 30.42 -2.99
C ARG A 23 5.38 29.14 -3.36
N HIS A 24 6.13 28.57 -2.42
CA HIS A 24 6.17 27.12 -2.34
C HIS A 24 5.02 26.72 -1.42
N HIS A 25 3.82 26.63 -2.01
CA HIS A 25 2.79 25.77 -1.45
C HIS A 25 3.39 24.37 -1.44
N ALA A 26 3.94 23.97 -0.29
CA ALA A 26 4.08 22.55 0.02
C ALA A 26 2.67 21.97 -0.14
N ASP A 27 2.49 21.15 -1.15
CA ASP A 27 1.26 20.38 -1.31
C ASP A 27 1.08 19.57 -0.03
N PRO A 28 0.01 19.77 0.76
CA PRO A 28 -0.28 18.90 1.90
C PRO A 28 -0.57 17.46 1.45
N ARG A 29 -0.74 17.23 0.13
CA ARG A 29 -0.67 15.93 -0.52
C ARG A 29 0.76 15.65 -0.98
N ALA A 30 1.70 15.59 -0.05
CA ALA A 30 2.72 14.56 -0.18
C ALA A 30 1.93 13.23 -0.23
N SER A 31 1.56 12.83 -1.45
CA SER A 31 0.70 11.69 -1.75
C SER A 31 1.31 10.49 -1.04
N PHE A 32 0.59 9.95 -0.06
CA PHE A 32 0.57 8.49 0.08
C PHE A 32 0.27 8.00 -1.33
N ALA A 33 1.22 7.27 -1.92
CA ALA A 33 1.04 6.69 -3.24
C ALA A 33 -0.07 5.67 -3.10
N TYR A 34 -1.32 6.12 -3.25
CA TYR A 34 -2.49 5.26 -3.28
C TYR A 34 -2.36 4.41 -4.53
N VAL A 35 -1.91 3.18 -4.34
CA VAL A 35 -1.85 2.20 -5.41
C VAL A 35 -3.12 1.39 -5.32
N GLU A 36 -3.85 1.29 -6.43
CA GLU A 36 -4.98 0.40 -6.57
C GLU A 36 -4.70 -0.54 -7.74
N THR A 37 -4.76 -1.85 -7.50
CA THR A 37 -4.53 -2.86 -8.54
C THR A 37 -5.50 -4.01 -8.37
N SER A 38 -6.00 -4.54 -9.49
CA SER A 38 -6.71 -5.82 -9.49
C SER A 38 -5.74 -6.96 -9.21
N GLY A 39 -6.23 -8.02 -8.59
CA GLY A 39 -5.50 -9.25 -8.36
C GLY A 39 -6.43 -10.46 -8.30
N VAL A 40 -5.82 -11.64 -8.32
CA VAL A 40 -6.51 -12.92 -8.11
C VAL A 40 -6.06 -13.46 -6.77
N MET A 41 -6.98 -13.51 -5.81
CA MET A 41 -6.72 -14.03 -4.47
C MET A 41 -6.93 -15.54 -4.44
N MET A 42 -5.96 -16.27 -3.90
CA MET A 42 -6.02 -17.72 -3.65
C MET A 42 -5.78 -18.01 -2.16
N LEU A 43 -6.17 -19.20 -1.70
CA LEU A 43 -5.84 -19.64 -0.34
C LEU A 43 -4.34 -19.96 -0.27
N SER A 44 -3.66 -19.39 0.71
CA SER A 44 -2.27 -19.73 1.04
C SER A 44 -2.17 -20.10 2.51
N GLY A 45 -1.36 -21.11 2.78
CA GLY A 45 -0.96 -21.47 4.13
C GLY A 45 0.30 -20.72 4.58
N PHE A 46 0.37 -20.44 5.87
CA PHE A 46 1.42 -19.66 6.55
C PHE A 46 1.96 -20.36 7.80
N ASP A 47 1.26 -21.39 8.30
CA ASP A 47 1.60 -22.09 9.53
C ASP A 47 2.95 -22.83 9.41
N GLN A 48 3.65 -22.94 10.54
CA GLN A 48 4.88 -23.72 10.60
C GLN A 48 4.60 -25.21 10.36
N GLY A 49 5.35 -25.81 9.43
CA GLY A 49 5.23 -27.23 9.08
C GLY A 49 4.43 -27.49 7.81
N GLU A 50 3.94 -26.44 7.16
CA GLU A 50 3.47 -26.50 5.79
C GLU A 50 4.62 -26.46 4.78
N GLU A 51 4.32 -26.48 3.47
CA GLU A 51 5.33 -26.57 2.41
C GLU A 51 6.23 -25.33 2.29
N ARG A 52 5.90 -24.25 3.01
CA ARG A 52 6.56 -22.95 2.89
C ARG A 52 7.71 -22.80 3.89
N ALA A 53 8.76 -22.12 3.46
CA ALA A 53 9.81 -21.61 4.35
C ALA A 53 9.26 -20.43 5.20
N PRO A 54 10.00 -19.95 6.22
CA PRO A 54 9.64 -18.71 6.90
C PRO A 54 9.47 -17.56 5.91
N ALA A 55 8.54 -16.65 6.19
CA ALA A 55 8.16 -15.57 5.30
C ALA A 55 9.35 -14.65 4.95
N SER A 56 9.42 -14.22 3.70
CA SER A 56 10.52 -13.39 3.18
C SER A 56 10.64 -12.07 3.92
N CYS A 57 9.52 -11.50 4.39
CA CYS A 57 9.55 -10.41 5.36
C CYS A 57 9.81 -10.97 6.76
N GLY A 58 10.86 -10.50 7.41
CA GLY A 58 11.16 -10.82 8.82
C GLY A 58 11.74 -12.21 9.09
N GLY A 59 11.60 -13.18 8.17
CA GLY A 59 12.18 -14.52 8.32
C GLY A 59 11.49 -15.37 9.38
N THR A 60 10.20 -15.11 9.63
CA THR A 60 9.39 -15.81 10.64
C THR A 60 8.18 -16.50 10.01
N TYR A 61 7.65 -17.51 10.69
CA TYR A 61 6.35 -18.07 10.32
C TYR A 61 5.21 -17.17 10.82
N HIS A 62 4.09 -17.24 10.12
CA HIS A 62 2.82 -16.62 10.50
C HIS A 62 1.82 -17.73 10.81
N THR A 63 0.59 -17.37 11.18
CA THR A 63 -0.47 -18.38 11.29
C THR A 63 -1.57 -18.17 10.27
N ASP A 64 -2.26 -19.23 9.89
CA ASP A 64 -3.39 -19.16 8.97
C ASP A 64 -4.56 -18.32 9.50
N LEU A 65 -4.57 -18.03 10.81
CA LEU A 65 -5.56 -17.21 11.47
C LEU A 65 -5.22 -15.71 11.45
N GLU A 66 -3.96 -15.35 11.22
CA GLU A 66 -3.53 -13.96 11.07
C GLU A 66 -4.00 -13.40 9.73
N SER A 67 -4.35 -12.12 9.65
CA SER A 67 -4.73 -11.48 8.39
C SER A 67 -3.46 -11.08 7.62
N VAL A 68 -2.86 -12.04 6.94
CA VAL A 68 -1.59 -11.89 6.20
C VAL A 68 -1.73 -12.36 4.75
N ILE A 69 -0.89 -11.80 3.88
CA ILE A 69 -0.83 -12.16 2.47
C ILE A 69 0.61 -12.37 1.98
N THR A 70 0.74 -13.22 0.97
CA THR A 70 1.87 -13.23 0.04
C THR A 70 1.49 -12.43 -1.19
N VAL A 71 2.47 -11.75 -1.79
CA VAL A 71 2.27 -11.00 -3.03
C VAL A 71 3.28 -11.44 -4.08
N SER A 72 2.90 -11.36 -5.36
CA SER A 72 3.81 -11.65 -6.47
C SER A 72 5.07 -10.77 -6.43
N SER A 73 6.17 -11.20 -7.06
CA SER A 73 7.41 -10.41 -7.16
C SER A 73 7.18 -8.99 -7.72
N LYS A 74 6.21 -8.82 -8.62
CA LYS A 74 5.85 -7.52 -9.20
C LYS A 74 5.28 -6.55 -8.16
N ILE A 75 4.46 -7.05 -7.24
CA ILE A 75 3.87 -6.26 -6.15
C ILE A 75 4.87 -6.15 -5.00
N TYR A 76 5.63 -7.20 -4.70
CA TYR A 76 6.57 -7.23 -3.56
C TYR A 76 7.60 -6.11 -3.59
N THR A 77 7.99 -5.63 -4.77
CA THR A 77 8.97 -4.54 -4.99
C THR A 77 10.30 -4.78 -4.26
N SER A 78 10.81 -6.02 -4.32
CA SER A 78 12.02 -6.45 -3.63
C SER A 78 11.99 -6.17 -2.11
N GLY A 79 10.83 -6.35 -1.49
CA GLY A 79 10.59 -6.14 -0.06
C GLY A 79 10.16 -4.73 0.30
N GLY A 80 10.00 -3.82 -0.67
CA GLY A 80 9.53 -2.45 -0.44
C GLY A 80 8.14 -2.36 0.19
N LEU A 81 7.33 -3.41 0.08
CA LEU A 81 5.99 -3.50 0.69
C LEU A 81 5.91 -4.42 1.90
N CYS A 82 7.05 -4.91 2.43
CA CYS A 82 7.03 -5.69 3.67
C CYS A 82 6.41 -4.91 4.81
N GLY A 83 5.43 -5.52 5.49
CA GLY A 83 4.72 -4.93 6.62
C GLY A 83 3.69 -3.85 6.25
N ILE A 84 3.44 -3.64 4.97
CA ILE A 84 2.39 -2.73 4.52
C ILE A 84 1.04 -3.43 4.62
N LEU A 85 0.06 -2.72 5.18
CA LEU A 85 -1.33 -3.17 5.26
C LEU A 85 -2.06 -2.86 3.96
N PHE A 86 -2.52 -3.90 3.30
CA PHE A 86 -3.38 -3.83 2.13
C PHE A 86 -4.83 -3.88 2.55
N ARG A 87 -5.67 -3.05 1.93
CA ARG A 87 -7.10 -3.29 1.84
C ARG A 87 -7.37 -4.21 0.66
N ILE A 88 -7.83 -5.41 0.96
CA ILE A 88 -8.29 -6.40 -0.01
C ILE A 88 -9.80 -6.25 -0.11
N THR A 89 -10.33 -6.00 -1.30
CA THR A 89 -11.77 -5.87 -1.54
C THR A 89 -12.20 -6.93 -2.54
N ASP A 90 -13.11 -7.81 -2.14
CA ASP A 90 -13.73 -8.76 -3.05
C ASP A 90 -14.57 -7.99 -4.08
N MET A 91 -14.29 -8.22 -5.37
CA MET A 91 -14.96 -7.50 -6.47
C MET A 91 -16.41 -7.95 -6.66
N GLU A 92 -16.79 -9.14 -6.18
CA GLU A 92 -18.16 -9.63 -6.29
C GLU A 92 -19.07 -9.06 -5.20
N THR A 93 -18.67 -9.17 -3.93
CA THR A 93 -19.50 -8.73 -2.80
C THR A 93 -19.23 -7.29 -2.35
N GLY A 94 -18.10 -6.70 -2.75
CA GLY A 94 -17.64 -5.40 -2.27
C GLY A 94 -17.17 -5.39 -0.81
N ARG A 95 -17.09 -6.56 -0.15
CA ARG A 95 -16.57 -6.68 1.21
C ARG A 95 -15.06 -6.49 1.20
N SER A 96 -14.53 -5.90 2.28
CA SER A 96 -13.09 -5.67 2.39
C SER A 96 -12.51 -6.18 3.71
N ALA A 97 -11.28 -6.68 3.65
CA ALA A 97 -10.45 -7.04 4.80
C ALA A 97 -9.12 -6.31 4.73
N MET A 98 -8.48 -6.09 5.89
CA MET A 98 -7.11 -5.60 5.95
C MET A 98 -6.17 -6.77 6.13
N ALA A 99 -5.07 -6.80 5.40
CA ALA A 99 -4.06 -7.83 5.55
C ALA A 99 -2.64 -7.28 5.36
N GLU A 100 -1.68 -7.82 6.09
CA GLU A 100 -0.28 -7.42 6.00
C GLU A 100 0.46 -8.24 4.95
N ALA A 101 1.25 -7.59 4.09
CA ALA A 101 2.14 -8.28 3.17
C ALA A 101 3.39 -8.78 3.92
N VAL A 102 3.51 -10.10 4.04
CA VAL A 102 4.56 -10.76 4.83
C VAL A 102 5.50 -11.60 3.99
N ASP A 103 5.14 -11.92 2.74
CA ASP A 103 5.97 -12.81 1.91
C ASP A 103 5.90 -12.46 0.43
N GLU A 104 6.96 -12.88 -0.27
CA GLU A 104 7.01 -12.89 -1.72
C GLU A 104 6.59 -14.27 -2.23
N CYS A 105 5.77 -14.30 -3.28
CA CYS A 105 5.59 -15.50 -4.07
C CYS A 105 6.40 -15.41 -5.37
N HIS A 106 7.53 -16.12 -5.41
CA HIS A 106 8.46 -16.08 -6.54
C HIS A 106 7.92 -16.74 -7.81
N ASP A 107 7.20 -17.85 -7.67
CA ASP A 107 6.68 -18.65 -8.79
C ASP A 107 5.20 -18.35 -9.09
N CYS A 108 4.67 -17.24 -8.57
CA CYS A 108 3.28 -16.82 -8.79
C CYS A 108 3.12 -15.95 -10.03
N ARG A 109 1.87 -15.83 -10.51
CA ARG A 109 1.53 -14.83 -11.52
C ARG A 109 1.69 -13.41 -10.97
N ASP A 110 1.94 -12.45 -11.88
CA ASP A 110 2.08 -11.02 -11.58
C ASP A 110 0.95 -10.43 -10.71
N ASP A 111 -0.27 -10.94 -10.85
CA ASP A 111 -1.49 -10.45 -10.22
C ASP A 111 -1.99 -11.35 -9.08
N GLU A 112 -1.25 -12.40 -8.74
CA GLU A 112 -1.66 -13.37 -7.72
C GLU A 112 -1.34 -12.88 -6.30
N VAL A 113 -2.28 -13.16 -5.39
CA VAL A 113 -2.19 -12.86 -3.97
C VAL A 113 -2.56 -14.12 -3.20
N GLY A 114 -1.60 -14.68 -2.47
CA GLY A 114 -1.89 -15.78 -1.55
C GLY A 114 -2.39 -15.20 -0.22
N ALA A 115 -3.59 -15.56 0.22
CA ALA A 115 -4.19 -15.02 1.43
C ALA A 115 -4.49 -16.12 2.45
N SER A 116 -4.26 -15.82 3.73
CA SER A 116 -4.49 -16.75 4.83
C SER A 116 -5.98 -17.05 5.01
N ALA A 117 -6.31 -18.18 5.65
CA ALA A 117 -7.70 -18.51 5.98
C ALA A 117 -8.40 -17.40 6.80
N GLY A 118 -7.65 -16.65 7.61
CA GLY A 118 -8.10 -15.47 8.33
C GLY A 118 -8.64 -14.38 7.40
N VAL A 119 -7.90 -14.03 6.35
CA VAL A 119 -8.35 -13.05 5.34
C VAL A 119 -9.62 -13.51 4.62
N TRP A 120 -9.67 -14.77 4.20
CA TRP A 120 -10.85 -15.36 3.56
C TRP A 120 -12.08 -15.28 4.47
N LYS A 121 -11.90 -15.59 5.76
CA LYS A 121 -12.96 -15.50 6.77
C LYS A 121 -13.43 -14.05 7.00
N ASP A 122 -12.52 -13.08 7.04
CA ASP A 122 -12.84 -11.67 7.21
C ASP A 122 -13.66 -11.12 6.03
N LEU A 123 -13.32 -11.55 4.81
CA LEU A 123 -14.11 -11.31 3.60
C LEU A 123 -15.42 -12.13 3.58
N GLY A 124 -15.52 -13.16 4.43
CA GLY A 124 -16.65 -14.10 4.52
C GLY A 124 -16.83 -14.92 3.25
N LEU A 125 -15.70 -15.33 2.67
CA LEU A 125 -15.61 -16.20 1.51
C LEU A 125 -15.33 -17.64 1.92
N ASP A 126 -15.72 -18.58 1.07
CA ASP A 126 -15.40 -20.00 1.23
C ASP A 126 -13.99 -20.27 0.66
N THR A 127 -13.10 -20.81 1.49
CA THR A 127 -11.74 -21.18 1.07
C THR A 127 -11.72 -22.31 0.04
N GLY A 128 -12.84 -23.04 -0.13
CA GLY A 128 -13.04 -24.03 -1.19
C GLY A 128 -13.34 -23.46 -2.57
N ALA A 129 -13.51 -22.13 -2.72
CA ALA A 129 -13.82 -21.49 -4.00
C ALA A 129 -12.66 -21.54 -5.03
N GLY A 130 -11.45 -21.84 -4.58
CA GLY A 130 -10.24 -21.90 -5.41
C GLY A 130 -9.59 -20.54 -5.59
N SER A 131 -10.27 -19.60 -6.24
CA SER A 131 -9.78 -18.23 -6.46
C SER A 131 -10.91 -17.21 -6.57
N VAL A 132 -10.64 -15.97 -6.18
CA VAL A 132 -11.58 -14.84 -6.35
C VAL A 132 -10.87 -13.59 -6.87
N ASP A 133 -11.60 -12.78 -7.65
CA ASP A 133 -11.08 -11.50 -8.13
C ASP A 133 -11.18 -10.43 -7.04
N VAL A 134 -10.06 -9.75 -6.77
CA VAL A 134 -9.96 -8.74 -5.71
C VAL A 134 -9.35 -7.44 -6.20
N MET A 135 -9.69 -6.36 -5.51
CA MET A 135 -8.97 -5.09 -5.57
C MET A 135 -8.04 -4.97 -4.37
N LEU A 136 -6.77 -4.69 -4.62
CA LEU A 136 -5.75 -4.37 -3.61
C LEU A 136 -5.54 -2.87 -3.56
N SER A 137 -5.53 -2.27 -2.37
CA SER A 137 -5.10 -0.88 -2.19
C SER A 137 -4.26 -0.65 -0.92
N TYR A 138 -3.27 0.24 -1.01
CA TYR A 138 -2.36 0.61 0.07
C TYR A 138 -1.76 2.02 -0.13
#